data_AF-A0A0G1YHN6-F1
#
_entry.id   AF-A0A0G1YHN6-F1
#
_cell.length_a   1.000
_cell.length_b   1.000
_cell.length_c   1.000
_cell.angle_alpha   90.00
_cell.angle_beta   90.00
_cell.angle_gamma   90.00
#
_symmetry.space_group_name_H-M   'P 1'
#
loop_
_entity.id
_entity.type
_entity.pdbx_description
1 polymer ?
#
loop_
_entity_poly.entity_id
_entity_poly.type
_entity_poly.pdbx_seq_one_letter_code
_entity_poly.pdbx_strand_id
1 'polypeptide(L)' 'MPLIFFRGLAALGLILISGGVVNKNHRRQNTLFLAGGLCLLAYSAYLRDPIFIPLQVIFTSASIYELVRKPRT' A
#
# COMPACT_ATOMS: atom_id res chain seq x y z
N MET A 1 23.73 -9.81 4.87
CA MET A 1 22.83 -10.24 3.78
C MET A 1 21.33 -10.17 4.16
N PRO A 2 20.75 -9.01 4.56
CA PRO A 2 19.30 -8.92 4.83
C PRO A 2 18.46 -8.25 3.71
N LEU A 3 19.05 -7.68 2.65
CA LEU A 3 18.29 -6.86 1.69
C LEU A 3 17.26 -7.62 0.82
N ILE A 4 17.48 -8.91 0.56
CA ILE A 4 16.66 -9.68 -0.39
C ILE A 4 15.27 -10.00 0.18
N PHE A 5 15.20 -10.33 1.47
CA PHE A 5 13.93 -10.60 2.16
C PHE A 5 13.01 -9.38 2.17
N PHE A 6 13.58 -8.21 2.46
CA PHE A 6 12.84 -6.96 2.45
C PHE A 6 12.33 -6.63 1.02
N ARG A 7 13.15 -6.84 -0.03
CA ARG A 7 12.70 -6.65 -1.43
C ARG A 7 11.51 -7.55 -1.80
N GLY A 8 11.48 -8.78 -1.30
CA GLY A 8 10.33 -9.68 -1.49
C GLY A 8 9.05 -9.15 -0.83
N LEU A 9 9.18 -8.55 0.35
CA LEU A 9 8.05 -7.92 1.06
C LEU A 9 7.50 -6.70 0.30
N ALA A 10 8.40 -5.90 -0.29
CA ALA A 10 8.04 -4.78 -1.14
C ALA A 10 7.32 -5.24 -2.41
N ALA A 11 7.83 -6.27 -3.09
CA ALA A 11 7.18 -6.83 -4.27
C ALA A 11 5.78 -7.38 -3.93
N LEU A 12 5.64 -8.07 -2.79
CA LEU A 12 4.35 -8.55 -2.29
C LEU A 12 3.36 -7.41 -2.02
N GLY A 13 3.79 -6.35 -1.34
CA GLY A 13 2.92 -5.21 -1.08
C GLY A 13 2.51 -4.49 -2.37
N LEU A 14 3.38 -4.42 -3.38
CA LEU A 14 3.06 -3.84 -4.68
C LEU A 14 2.01 -4.68 -5.42
N ILE A 15 2.15 -6.01 -5.39
CA ILE A 15 1.17 -6.95 -5.96
C ILE A 15 -0.18 -6.81 -5.25
N LEU A 16 -0.19 -6.68 -3.92
CA LEU A 16 -1.42 -6.46 -3.14
C LEU A 16 -2.13 -5.17 -3.54
N ILE A 17 -1.39 -4.06 -3.66
CA ILE A 17 -1.91 -2.75 -4.09
C ILE A 17 -2.47 -2.86 -5.51
N SER A 18 -1.73 -3.47 -6.43
CA SER A 18 -2.14 -3.63 -7.83
C SER A 18 -3.40 -4.50 -7.96
N GLY A 19 -3.50 -5.59 -7.18
CA GLY A 19 -4.72 -6.40 -7.06
C GLY A 19 -5.91 -5.61 -6.48
N GLY A 20 -5.65 -4.69 -5.55
CA GLY A 20 -6.63 -3.73 -5.04
C GLY A 20 -7.15 -2.79 -6.13
N VAL A 21 -6.28 -2.23 -6.98
CA VAL A 21 -6.66 -1.34 -8.11
C VAL A 21 -7.63 -2.06 -9.07
N VAL A 22 -7.30 -3.30 -9.45
CA VAL A 22 -8.06 -4.06 -10.46
C VAL A 22 -9.41 -4.55 -9.89
N ASN A 23 -9.50 -4.73 -8.58
CA ASN A 23 -10.69 -5.27 -7.96
C ASN A 23 -11.80 -4.21 -7.86
N LYS A 24 -12.86 -4.37 -8.67
CA LYS A 24 -14.04 -3.49 -8.75
C LYS A 24 -14.84 -3.34 -7.44
N ASN A 25 -14.57 -4.19 -6.44
CA ASN A 25 -15.28 -4.16 -5.16
C ASN A 25 -14.57 -3.22 -4.18
N HIS A 26 -15.09 -1.99 -4.04
CA HIS A 26 -14.51 -0.89 -3.25
C HIS A 26 -14.09 -1.30 -1.83
N ARG A 27 -14.89 -2.12 -1.15
CA ARG A 27 -14.56 -2.60 0.21
C ARG A 27 -13.30 -3.46 0.24
N ARG A 28 -13.16 -4.39 -0.71
CA ARG A 28 -11.98 -5.26 -0.81
C ARG A 28 -10.77 -4.49 -1.30
N GLN A 29 -10.95 -3.64 -2.30
CA GLN A 29 -9.93 -2.73 -2.83
C GLN A 29 -9.28 -1.93 -1.71
N ASN A 30 -10.09 -1.30 -0.86
CA ASN A 30 -9.57 -0.44 0.18
C ASN A 30 -8.81 -1.21 1.27
N THR A 31 -9.28 -2.40 1.65
CA THR A 31 -8.56 -3.27 2.60
C THR A 31 -7.23 -3.77 2.01
N LEU A 32 -7.21 -4.13 0.73
CA LEU A 32 -6.00 -4.53 -0.01
C LEU A 32 -4.98 -3.39 -0.11
N PHE A 33 -5.46 -2.17 -0.39
CA PHE A 33 -4.61 -0.98 -0.42
C PHE A 33 -4.06 -0.60 0.95
N LEU A 34 -4.88 -0.68 2.00
CA LEU A 34 -4.42 -0.37 3.35
C LEU A 34 -3.37 -1.38 3.82
N ALA A 35 -3.61 -2.67 3.61
CA ALA A 35 -2.68 -3.74 3.96
C ALA A 35 -1.39 -3.69 3.14
N GLY A 36 -1.48 -3.53 1.81
CA GLY A 36 -0.32 -3.41 0.93
C GLY A 36 0.47 -2.11 1.18
N GLY A 37 -0.24 -1.01 1.46
CA GLY A 37 0.32 0.29 1.82
C GLY A 37 1.13 0.23 3.11
N LEU A 38 0.58 -0.35 4.19
CA LEU A 38 1.31 -0.55 5.44
C LEU A 38 2.58 -1.41 5.25
N CYS A 39 2.46 -2.47 4.44
CA CYS A 39 3.57 -3.39 4.18
C CYS A 39 4.72 -2.70 3.41
N LEU A 40 4.39 -1.92 2.37
CA LEU A 40 5.39 -1.10 1.66
C LEU A 40 5.95 0.02 2.53
N LEU A 41 5.15 0.62 3.41
CA LEU A 41 5.58 1.73 4.26
C LEU A 41 6.63 1.23 5.26
N ALA A 42 6.41 0.06 5.87
CA ALA A 42 7.39 -0.60 6.73
C ALA A 42 8.70 -0.92 5.97
N TYR A 43 8.60 -1.40 4.72
CA TYR A 43 9.77 -1.64 3.87
C TYR A 43 10.52 -0.35 3.49
N SER A 44 9.79 0.68 3.09
CA SER A 44 10.36 1.95 2.66
C SER A 44 11.04 2.68 3.82
N ALA A 45 10.45 2.62 5.02
CA ALA A 45 11.08 3.10 6.24
C ALA A 45 12.38 2.35 6.56
N TYR A 46 12.45 1.04 6.28
CA TYR A 46 13.67 0.25 6.44
C TYR A 46 14.76 0.62 5.43
N LEU A 47 14.40 0.83 4.15
CA LEU A 47 15.34 1.33 3.15
C LEU A 47 15.74 2.80 3.36
N ARG A 48 15.02 3.53 4.23
CA ARG A 48 15.07 5.00 4.36
C ARG A 48 14.94 5.68 3.00
N ASP A 49 14.07 5.16 2.14
CA ASP A 49 13.88 5.70 0.80
C ASP A 49 13.03 6.99 0.88
N PRO A 50 13.61 8.17 0.63
CA PRO A 50 12.93 9.44 0.88
C PRO A 50 11.81 9.72 -0.11
N ILE A 51 11.72 8.98 -1.23
CA ILE A 51 10.69 9.17 -2.26
C ILE A 51 9.50 8.26 -1.98
N PHE A 52 9.76 6.99 -1.64
CA PHE A 52 8.69 6.03 -1.38
C PHE A 52 7.91 6.34 -0.10
N ILE A 53 8.56 6.81 0.98
CA ILE A 53 7.89 7.10 2.27
C ILE A 53 6.72 8.09 2.09
N PRO A 54 6.91 9.31 1.55
CA PRO A 54 5.83 10.26 1.40
C PRO A 54 4.76 9.77 0.43
N LEU A 55 5.14 9.06 -0.64
CA LEU A 55 4.17 8.49 -1.57
C LEU A 55 3.27 7.46 -0.87
N GLN A 56 3.86 6.58 -0.05
CA GLN A 56 3.11 5.60 0.73
C GLN A 56 2.20 6.26 1.76
N VAL A 57 2.66 7.32 2.43
CA VAL A 57 1.86 8.09 3.39
C VAL A 57 0.65 8.74 2.72
N ILE A 58 0.84 9.41 1.58
CA ILE A 58 -0.24 10.03 0.80
C ILE A 58 -1.23 8.95 0.34
N PHE A 59 -0.70 7.83 -0.17
CA PHE A 59 -1.51 6.74 -0.70
C PHE A 59 -2.35 6.03 0.38
N THR A 60 -1.73 5.71 1.53
CA THR A 60 -2.43 5.15 2.69
C THR A 60 -3.47 6.14 3.22
N SER A 61 -3.16 7.43 3.29
CA SER A 61 -4.10 8.46 3.71
C SER A 61 -5.28 8.59 2.74
N ALA A 62 -5.03 8.52 1.44
CA ALA A 62 -6.08 8.53 0.41
C ALA A 62 -6.99 7.31 0.52
N SER A 63 -6.44 6.11 0.76
CA SER A 63 -7.25 4.90 1.00
C SER A 63 -8.07 4.99 2.30
N ILE A 64 -7.53 5.59 3.36
CA ILE A 64 -8.30 5.83 4.58
C ILE A 64 -9.45 6.82 4.28
N TYR A 65 -9.17 7.88 3.55
CA TYR A 65 -10.16 8.87 3.17
C TYR A 65 -11.28 8.27 2.31
N GLU A 66 -10.93 7.42 1.36
CA GLU A 66 -11.90 6.69 0.51
C GLU A 66 -12.75 5.70 1.33
N LEU A 67 -12.15 5.04 2.33
CA LEU A 67 -12.89 4.18 3.27
C LEU A 67 -13.93 4.96 4.08
N VAL A 68 -13.53 6.12 4.61
CA VAL A 68 -14.37 6.93 5.51
C VAL A 68 -15.43 7.71 4.72
N ARG A 69 -15.10 8.20 3.52
CA ARG A 69 -16.00 9.06 2.74
C ARG A 69 -17.13 8.31 2.00
N LYS A 70 -17.22 6.98 2.14
CA LYS A 70 -18.19 6.10 1.44
C LYS A 70 -17.87 5.96 -0.06
N PRO A 71 -18.16 4.77 -0.65
CA PRO A 71 -17.79 4.46 -2.02
C PRO A 71 -18.53 5.38 -2.96
N ARG A 72 -17.81 6.04 -3.88
CA ARG A 72 -18.46 6.56 -5.08
C ARG A 72 -19.01 5.34 -5.83
N THR A 73 -20.33 5.30 -5.86
CA THR A 73 -21.20 4.44 -6.68
C THR A 73 -20.67 4.26 -8.09
#